data_AF-A0A968BTH9-F1
#
_entry.id   AF-A0A968BTH9-F1
#
_cell.length_a   1.000
_cell.length_b   1.000
_cell.length_c   1.000
_cell.angle_alpha   90.00
_cell.angle_beta   90.00
_cell.angle_gamma   90.00
#
_symmetry.space_group_name_H-M   'P 1'
#
loop_
_entity.id
_entity.type
_entity.pdbx_description
1 polymer ?
#
loop_
_entity_poly.entity_id
_entity_poly.type
_entity_poly.pdbx_seq_one_letter_code
_entity_poly.pdbx_strand_id
1 'polypeptide(L)' 'MTPNLERERCISIGLAIGMPSFALVGFVVCIATDSPSFLGLGPAIGLAIGIAIGEGLYRRSSRREGNPR' A
#
# COMPACT_ATOMS: atom_id res chain seq x y z
N MET A 1 5.22 18.67 -13.37
CA MET A 1 5.03 18.26 -11.96
C MET A 1 6.41 17.88 -11.42
N THR A 2 6.73 18.14 -10.15
CA THR A 2 7.99 17.62 -9.57
C THR A 2 7.88 16.10 -9.38
N PRO A 3 8.89 15.30 -9.76
CA PRO A 3 8.82 13.82 -9.72
C PRO A 3 8.56 13.25 -8.32
N ASN A 4 8.87 14.02 -7.27
CA ASN A 4 8.55 13.68 -5.88
C ASN A 4 7.04 13.67 -5.60
N LEU A 5 6.29 14.64 -6.14
CA LEU A 5 4.86 14.78 -5.84
C LEU A 5 4.04 13.63 -6.44
N GLU A 6 4.41 13.17 -7.64
CA GLU A 6 3.75 12.01 -8.26
C GLU A 6 4.07 10.70 -7.53
N ARG A 7 5.31 10.55 -7.06
CA ARG A 7 5.69 9.40 -6.24
C ARG A 7 4.88 9.36 -4.94
N GLU A 8 4.76 10.49 -4.25
CA GLU A 8 3.93 10.62 -3.05
C GLU A 8 2.44 10.32 -3.33
N ARG A 9 1.90 10.79 -4.45
CA ARG A 9 0.55 10.44 -4.89
C ARG A 9 0.37 8.93 -5.12
N CYS A 10 1.29 8.28 -5.83
CA CYS A 10 1.18 6.85 -6.09
C CYS A 10 1.32 6.03 -4.80
N ILE A 11 2.24 6.40 -3.91
CA ILE A 11 2.43 5.74 -2.61
C ILE A 11 1.21 5.95 -1.70
N SER A 12 0.65 7.16 -1.64
CA SER A 12 -0.57 7.42 -0.86
C SER A 12 -1.78 6.64 -1.39
N ILE A 13 -1.93 6.51 -2.71
CA ILE A 13 -2.97 5.65 -3.31
C ILE A 13 -2.76 4.18 -2.92
N GLY A 14 -1.53 3.69 -3.03
CA GLY A 14 -1.18 2.33 -2.65
C GLY A 14 -1.47 2.06 -1.17
N LEU A 15 -1.10 2.98 -0.28
CA LEU A 15 -1.39 2.90 1.15
C LEU A 15 -2.90 2.98 1.45
N ALA A 16 -3.64 3.85 0.77
CA ALA A 16 -5.09 3.96 0.94
C ALA A 16 -5.84 2.67 0.57
N ILE A 17 -5.25 1.85 -0.31
CA ILE A 17 -5.78 0.53 -0.66
C ILE A 17 -5.26 -0.54 0.32
N GLY A 18 -3.94 -0.59 0.55
CA GLY A 18 -3.30 -1.65 1.33
C GLY A 18 -3.65 -1.65 2.81
N MET A 19 -3.71 -0.48 3.44
CA MET A 19 -3.97 -0.37 4.88
C MET A 19 -5.34 -0.90 5.31
N PRO A 20 -6.48 -0.41 4.76
CA PRO A 20 -7.78 -0.87 5.21
C PRO A 20 -8.03 -2.35 4.89
N SER A 21 -7.54 -2.83 3.73
CA SER A 21 -7.70 -4.23 3.34
C SER A 21 -7.02 -5.19 4.32
N PHE A 22 -5.78 -4.89 4.73
CA PHE A 22 -5.03 -5.80 5.62
C PHE A 22 -5.23 -5.50 7.10
N ALA A 23 -5.66 -4.30 7.49
CA ALA A 23 -6.12 -4.03 8.86
C ALA A 23 -7.30 -4.93 9.23
N LEU A 24 -8.26 -5.12 8.31
CA LEU A 24 -9.39 -6.01 8.52
C LEU A 24 -8.95 -7.48 8.62
N VAL A 25 -7.99 -7.91 7.79
CA VAL A 25 -7.41 -9.26 7.88
C VAL A 25 -6.71 -9.47 9.22
N GLY A 26 -5.89 -8.52 9.67
CA GLY A 26 -5.22 -8.61 10.98
C GLY A 26 -6.20 -8.67 12.14
N PHE A 27 -7.32 -7.95 12.06
CA PHE A 27 -8.39 -8.01 13.05
C PHE A 27 -9.06 -9.39 13.09
N VAL A 28 -9.39 -9.97 11.93
CA VAL A 28 -9.99 -11.31 11.85
C VAL A 28 -9.03 -12.38 12.38
N VAL A 29 -7.74 -12.29 12.05
CA VAL A 29 -6.71 -13.21 12.57
C VAL A 29 -6.55 -13.06 14.08
N CYS A 30 -6.58 -11.83 14.60
CA CYS A 30 -6.53 -11.58 16.04
C CYS A 30 -7.67 -12.27 16.78
N ILE A 31 -8.91 -12.20 16.25
CA ILE A 31 -10.07 -12.88 16.82
C ILE A 31 -9.93 -14.41 16.70
N ALA A 32 -9.52 -14.91 15.53
CA ALA A 32 -9.43 -16.34 15.28
C ALA A 32 -8.34 -17.03 16.13
N THR A 33 -7.27 -16.31 16.46
CA THR A 33 -6.11 -16.84 17.19
C THR A 33 -6.11 -16.45 18.68
N ASP A 34 -7.11 -15.70 19.13
CA ASP A 34 -7.26 -15.14 20.48
C ASP A 34 -5.97 -14.49 21.03
N SER A 35 -5.22 -13.87 20.12
CA SER A 35 -3.84 -13.43 20.37
C SER A 35 -3.70 -11.97 19.93
N PRO A 36 -3.65 -11.00 20.88
CA PRO A 36 -3.62 -9.57 20.56
C PRO A 36 -2.36 -9.15 19.80
N SER A 37 -1.30 -9.96 19.85
CA SER A 37 -0.07 -9.77 19.07
C SER A 37 -0.30 -9.72 17.56
N PHE A 38 -1.37 -10.35 17.04
CA PHE A 38 -1.67 -10.37 15.60
C PHE A 38 -2.40 -9.11 15.11
N LEU A 39 -2.91 -8.27 16.02
CA LEU A 39 -3.58 -7.02 15.66
C LEU A 39 -2.65 -6.07 14.89
N GLY A 40 -1.37 -6.04 15.25
CA GLY A 40 -0.33 -5.24 14.58
C GLY A 40 0.17 -5.82 13.26
N LEU A 41 -0.10 -7.10 13.00
CA LEU A 41 0.39 -7.82 11.83
C LEU A 41 -0.37 -7.38 10.55
N GLY A 42 -1.67 -7.12 10.68
CA GLY A 42 -2.50 -6.57 9.59
C GLY A 42 -1.99 -5.23 9.06
N PRO A 43 -1.86 -4.19 9.89
CA PRO A 43 -1.31 -2.90 9.49
C PRO A 43 0.10 -3.00 8.92
N ALA A 44 0.97 -3.86 9.48
CA ALA A 44 2.33 -4.04 8.98
C ALA A 44 2.35 -4.63 7.55
N ILE A 45 1.53 -5.65 7.30
CA ILE A 45 1.36 -6.23 5.96
C ILE A 45 0.72 -5.22 5.00
N GLY A 46 -0.31 -4.51 5.46
CA GLY A 46 -1.01 -3.49 4.66
C GLY A 46 -0.10 -2.34 4.24
N LEU A 47 0.81 -1.93 5.12
CA LEU A 47 1.84 -0.93 4.82
C LEU A 47 2.80 -1.44 3.75
N ALA A 48 3.35 -2.65 3.92
CA ALA A 48 4.29 -3.23 2.98
C ALA A 48 3.68 -3.40 1.58
N ILE A 49 2.46 -3.95 1.51
CA ILE A 49 1.73 -4.14 0.25
C ILE A 49 1.32 -2.80 -0.36
N GLY A 50 0.85 -1.85 0.45
CA GLY A 50 0.47 -0.53 -0.03
C GLY A 50 1.64 0.23 -0.65
N ILE A 51 2.83 0.18 -0.03
CA ILE A 51 4.05 0.76 -0.60
C ILE A 51 4.42 0.05 -1.91
N ALA A 52 4.36 -1.29 -1.96
CA ALA A 52 4.68 -2.04 -3.17
C ALA A 52 3.74 -1.72 -4.34
N ILE A 53 2.44 -1.58 -4.07
CA ILE A 53 1.44 -1.14 -5.06
C ILE A 53 1.75 0.28 -5.53
N GLY A 54 2.05 1.19 -4.60
CA GLY A 54 2.38 2.58 -4.91
C GLY A 54 3.64 2.73 -5.77
N GLU A 55 4.71 2.01 -5.44
CA GLU A 55 5.93 1.93 -6.27
C GLU A 55 5.62 1.36 -7.67
N GLY A 56 4.78 0.33 -7.76
CA GLY A 56 4.35 -0.26 -9.02
C GLY A 56 3.55 0.72 -9.89
N LEU A 57 2.64 1.48 -9.29
CA LEU A 57 1.87 2.54 -9.95
C LEU A 57 2.78 3.66 -10.44
N TYR A 58 3.72 4.10 -9.61
CA TYR A 58 4.70 5.13 -9.96
C TYR A 58 5.55 4.70 -11.16
N ARG A 59 6.13 3.49 -11.12
CA ARG A 59 6.90 2.93 -12.25
C ARG A 59 6.09 2.88 -13.55
N ARG A 60 4.80 2.54 -13.49
CA ARG A 60 3.93 2.53 -14.68
C ARG A 60 3.62 3.94 -15.18
N SER A 61 3.43 4.92 -14.28
CA SER A 61 3.18 6.32 -14.61
C SER A 61 4.38 6.93 -15.33
N SER A 62 5.58 6.80 -14.73
CA SER A 62 6.82 7.33 -15.34
C SER A 62 7.15 6.68 -16.69
N ARG A 63 6.78 5.40 -16.89
CA ARG A 63 6.95 4.72 -18.18
C ARG A 63 5.98 5.23 -19.25
N ARG A 64 4.80 5.75 -18.87
CA ARG A 64 3.85 6.37 -19.80
C ARG A 64 4.27 7.80 -20.18
N GLU A 65 4.86 8.55 -19.26
CA GLU A 65 5.36 9.90 -19.54
C GLU A 65 6.61 9.93 -20.42
N GLY A 66 7.44 8.87 -20.40
CA GLY A 66 8.59 8.73 -21.30
C GLY A 66 8.26 8.23 -22.72
N ASN A 67 7.00 7.98 -23.06
CA ASN A 67 6.59 7.54 -24.39
C ASN A 67 5.74 8.63 -25.07
N PRO A 68 6.36 9.58 -25.79
CA PRO A 68 5.60 10.45 -26.68
C PRO A 68 5.02 9.57 -27.79
N ARG A 69 3.70 9.44 -27.80
CA ARG A 69 3.00 9.14 -29.06
C ARG A 69 2.91 10.42 -29.86
#